data_AF-A0AAJ1H798-F1
#
_entry.id   AF-A0AAJ1H798-F1
#
_cell.length_a   1.000
_cell.length_b   1.000
_cell.length_c   1.000
_cell.angle_alpha   90.00
_cell.angle_beta   90.00
_cell.angle_gamma   90.00
#
_symmetry.space_group_name_H-M   'P 1'
#
loop_
_entity.id
_entity.type
_entity.pdbx_description
1 polymer ?
#
loop_
_entity_poly.entity_id
_entity_poly.type
_entity_poly.pdbx_seq_one_letter_code
_entity_poly.pdbx_strand_id
1 'polypeptide(L)'
;MSGGPTGPVVAAGAVVWRERDGVPLVLLVHRDHHQDVSLPKGKVDPGESTPTTAVREIDEETGYRVHLGAPLGTAEYVLPSGREKVVHYWAARVGSKEYDRAGKFRPNDEVAAIEWVTVDQARARLTYERDVAILDRFADRVAAGEHRTFALIALRHAKTVPGSDWDGPDATRPLLPVGRSQAKAVAAPVAAFGPKKIVSSTAARCLATVEPLSARTKVGVSSTTDISQDAHDRGAADVKGVVQKRIAKAKSAVLCSHGPVLPDIIARIASATADDRRRFDLRRAAMLSVGDFAVLHIAGEKLVAVETHRNTVPA
;
A
#
# COMPACT_ATOMS: atom_id res chain seq x y z
N MET A 1 -0.38 -30.09 23.90
CA MET A 1 -0.02 -29.73 22.51
C MET A 1 -0.80 -28.47 22.15
N SER A 2 -0.17 -27.31 22.30
CA SER A 2 -0.75 -26.02 21.91
C SER A 2 -0.80 -25.96 20.39
N GLY A 3 -2.00 -26.11 19.82
CA GLY A 3 -2.23 -26.03 18.38
C GLY A 3 -1.76 -24.68 17.86
N GLY A 4 -0.66 -24.68 17.11
CA GLY A 4 -0.23 -23.51 16.36
C GLY A 4 -1.33 -23.04 15.40
N PRO A 5 -1.30 -21.77 14.96
CA PRO A 5 -2.36 -21.20 14.15
C PRO A 5 -2.64 -22.06 12.90
N THR A 6 -3.91 -22.43 12.73
CA THR A 6 -4.43 -23.39 11.72
C THR A 6 -4.57 -22.81 10.31
N GLY A 7 -4.19 -21.54 10.12
CA GLY A 7 -4.27 -20.85 8.82
C GLY A 7 -2.98 -20.91 7.99
N PRO A 8 -3.06 -20.45 6.72
CA PRO A 8 -1.89 -20.33 5.86
C PRO A 8 -0.84 -19.41 6.51
N VAL A 9 0.44 -19.70 6.25
CA VAL A 9 1.53 -18.79 6.59
C VAL A 9 1.49 -17.63 5.61
N VAL A 10 1.24 -16.42 6.10
CA VAL A 10 1.23 -15.21 5.27
C VAL A 10 2.59 -14.53 5.34
N ALA A 11 3.08 -14.11 4.19
CA ALA A 11 4.33 -13.37 4.02
C ALA A 11 4.14 -12.23 3.02
N ALA A 12 5.07 -11.28 3.02
CA ALA A 12 5.03 -10.15 2.12
C ALA A 12 6.44 -9.69 1.75
N GLY A 13 6.60 -9.15 0.53
CA GLY A 13 7.86 -8.63 0.04
C GLY A 13 7.70 -7.83 -1.24
N ALA A 14 8.78 -7.65 -1.99
CA ALA A 14 8.72 -6.87 -3.23
C ALA A 14 9.75 -7.29 -4.28
N VAL A 15 9.43 -6.99 -5.54
CA VAL A 15 10.47 -6.72 -6.53
C VAL A 15 11.00 -5.33 -6.24
N VAL A 16 12.08 -5.28 -5.47
CA VAL A 16 12.78 -4.03 -5.16
C VAL A 16 13.63 -3.66 -6.37
N TRP A 17 13.45 -2.45 -6.90
CA TRP A 17 14.10 -2.03 -8.13
C TRP A 17 14.66 -0.61 -8.02
N ARG A 18 15.67 -0.33 -8.82
CA ARG A 18 16.23 1.01 -9.03
C ARG A 18 16.48 1.23 -10.52
N GLU A 19 16.71 2.47 -10.91
CA GLU A 19 17.09 2.77 -12.29
C GLU A 19 18.55 3.22 -12.35
N ARG A 20 19.27 2.70 -13.34
CA ARG A 20 20.61 3.16 -13.70
C ARG A 20 20.62 3.36 -15.21
N ASP A 21 20.93 4.58 -15.65
CA ASP A 21 21.03 4.92 -17.08
C ASP A 21 19.77 4.54 -17.89
N GLY A 22 18.59 4.73 -17.29
CA GLY A 22 17.29 4.38 -17.89
C GLY A 22 16.92 2.89 -17.82
N VAL A 23 17.82 2.02 -17.31
CA VAL A 23 17.60 0.58 -17.20
C VAL A 23 17.16 0.21 -15.78
N PRO A 24 16.03 -0.50 -15.61
CA PRO A 24 15.63 -1.02 -14.31
C PRO A 24 16.53 -2.19 -13.90
N LEU A 25 17.08 -2.07 -12.69
CA LEU A 25 17.81 -3.13 -11.99
C LEU A 25 16.96 -3.62 -10.83
N VAL A 26 16.90 -4.93 -10.63
CA VAL A 26 16.18 -5.60 -9.54
C VAL A 26 17.18 -6.07 -8.49
N LEU A 27 16.78 -5.98 -7.23
CA LEU A 27 17.52 -6.46 -6.08
C LEU A 27 17.21 -7.93 -5.83
N LEU A 28 18.26 -8.75 -5.78
CA LEU A 28 18.20 -10.13 -5.30
C LEU A 28 18.89 -10.24 -3.94
N VAL A 29 18.40 -11.16 -3.12
CA VAL A 29 19.02 -11.53 -1.84
C VAL A 29 19.52 -12.97 -1.91
N HIS A 30 20.73 -13.19 -1.40
CA HIS A 30 21.34 -14.52 -1.23
C HIS A 30 21.23 -14.92 0.23
N ARG A 31 20.58 -16.04 0.52
CA ARG A 31 20.34 -16.49 1.89
C ARG A 31 21.23 -17.68 2.25
N ASP A 32 22.05 -17.52 3.28
CA ASP A 32 23.03 -18.54 3.68
C ASP A 32 22.36 -19.83 4.18
N HIS A 33 21.35 -19.71 5.05
CA HIS A 33 20.67 -20.87 5.64
C HIS A 33 19.88 -21.70 4.63
N HIS A 34 19.36 -21.07 3.58
CA HIS A 34 18.55 -21.75 2.54
C HIS A 34 19.35 -22.08 1.28
N GLN A 35 20.57 -21.54 1.15
CA GLN A 35 21.41 -21.62 -0.05
C GLN A 35 20.64 -21.29 -1.34
N ASP A 36 19.81 -20.24 -1.28
CA ASP A 36 18.98 -19.81 -2.40
C ASP A 36 19.14 -18.32 -2.73
N VAL A 37 18.67 -17.97 -3.92
CA VAL A 37 18.56 -16.60 -4.42
C VAL A 37 17.08 -16.31 -4.62
N SER A 38 16.57 -15.31 -3.91
CA SER A 38 15.16 -14.94 -3.97
C SER A 38 14.94 -13.43 -4.00
N LEU A 39 13.68 -13.03 -4.18
CA LEU A 39 13.23 -11.68 -3.89
C LEU A 39 13.16 -11.46 -2.37
N PRO A 40 13.38 -10.23 -1.87
CA PRO A 40 13.29 -9.93 -0.44
C PRO A 40 11.84 -10.04 0.06
N LYS A 41 11.64 -10.78 1.15
CA LYS A 41 10.32 -11.15 1.69
C LYS A 41 10.42 -11.95 2.99
N GLY A 42 9.59 -11.59 3.96
CA GLY A 42 9.44 -12.34 5.22
C GLY A 42 8.01 -12.46 5.71
N LYS A 43 7.85 -12.98 6.92
CA LYS A 43 6.55 -13.42 7.46
C LYS A 43 5.81 -12.23 8.08
N VAL A 44 4.48 -12.26 7.96
CA VAL A 44 3.63 -11.26 8.63
C VAL A 44 3.64 -11.53 10.13
N ASP A 45 3.97 -10.50 10.91
CA ASP A 45 3.92 -10.56 12.37
C ASP A 45 2.48 -10.47 12.90
N PRO A 46 2.21 -10.97 14.12
CA PRO A 46 0.88 -10.86 14.72
C PRO A 46 0.37 -9.40 14.76
N GLY A 47 -0.79 -9.17 14.15
CA GLY A 47 -1.43 -7.84 14.08
C GLY A 47 -0.85 -6.90 13.01
N GLU A 48 0.17 -7.34 12.27
CA GLU A 48 0.74 -6.60 11.15
C GLU A 48 -0.06 -6.85 9.85
N SER A 49 -0.08 -5.85 8.98
CA SER A 49 -0.67 -5.93 7.64
C SER A 49 0.41 -6.24 6.61
N THR A 50 0.07 -6.93 5.53
CA THR A 50 1.03 -7.28 4.46
C THR A 50 1.79 -6.09 3.85
N PRO A 51 1.23 -4.87 3.65
CA PRO A 51 2.04 -3.73 3.21
C PRO A 51 3.11 -3.29 4.22
N THR A 52 2.78 -3.31 5.51
CA THR A 52 3.73 -2.98 6.59
C THR A 52 4.83 -4.03 6.67
N THR A 53 4.47 -5.32 6.61
CA THR A 53 5.41 -6.43 6.57
C THR A 53 6.38 -6.27 5.39
N ALA A 54 5.87 -6.03 4.17
CA ALA A 54 6.74 -5.89 3.00
C ALA A 54 7.80 -4.81 3.19
N VAL A 55 7.44 -3.61 3.66
CA VAL A 55 8.41 -2.53 3.85
C VAL A 55 9.37 -2.76 5.00
N ARG A 56 8.93 -3.44 6.07
CA ARG A 56 9.78 -3.82 7.21
C ARG A 56 10.82 -4.85 6.78
N GLU A 57 10.37 -5.94 6.16
CA GLU A 57 11.24 -7.04 5.72
C GLU A 57 12.28 -6.56 4.72
N ILE A 58 11.92 -5.68 3.78
CA ILE A 58 12.89 -5.11 2.85
C ILE A 58 13.97 -4.29 3.58
N ASP A 59 13.60 -3.51 4.61
CA ASP A 59 14.57 -2.74 5.39
C ASP A 59 15.46 -3.67 6.24
N GLU A 60 14.89 -4.70 6.87
CA GLU A 60 15.60 -5.67 7.69
C GLU A 60 16.58 -6.52 6.86
N GLU A 61 16.13 -7.07 5.73
CA GLU A 61 16.93 -7.94 4.88
C GLU A 61 18.00 -7.18 4.07
N THR A 62 17.73 -5.93 3.67
CA THR A 62 18.54 -5.23 2.65
C THR A 62 19.07 -3.87 3.08
N GLY A 63 18.53 -3.28 4.15
CA GLY A 63 18.83 -1.93 4.61
C GLY A 63 18.20 -0.81 3.78
N TYR A 64 17.42 -1.13 2.73
CA TYR A 64 16.73 -0.13 1.91
C TYR A 64 15.34 0.18 2.44
N ARG A 65 15.05 1.47 2.66
CA ARG A 65 13.69 1.91 2.99
C ARG A 65 12.93 2.27 1.73
N VAL A 66 11.82 1.61 1.51
CA VAL A 66 11.05 1.76 0.27
C VAL A 66 9.63 2.23 0.53
N HIS A 67 8.99 2.68 -0.54
CA HIS A 67 7.55 2.80 -0.60
C HIS A 67 7.03 1.83 -1.67
N LEU A 68 5.90 1.20 -1.38
CA LEU A 68 5.27 0.26 -2.29
C LEU A 68 4.60 1.00 -3.45
N GLY A 69 4.86 0.51 -4.66
CA GLY A 69 4.13 0.79 -5.88
C GLY A 69 3.08 -0.28 -6.14
N ALA A 70 2.73 -0.51 -7.41
CA ALA A 70 1.65 -1.42 -7.76
C ALA A 70 1.92 -2.89 -7.35
N PRO A 71 0.87 -3.64 -6.94
CA PRO A 71 0.99 -5.04 -6.51
C PRO A 71 1.36 -5.95 -7.69
N LEU A 72 2.23 -6.94 -7.46
CA LEU A 72 2.68 -7.94 -8.44
C LEU A 72 2.01 -9.32 -8.22
N GLY A 73 0.94 -9.35 -7.42
CA GLY A 73 0.17 -10.54 -7.11
C GLY A 73 0.81 -11.39 -6.01
N THR A 74 0.39 -12.66 -5.95
CA THR A 74 0.84 -13.61 -4.94
C THR A 74 1.69 -14.74 -5.54
N ALA A 75 2.54 -15.32 -4.69
CA ALA A 75 3.13 -16.64 -4.88
C ALA A 75 2.60 -17.59 -3.79
N GLU A 76 2.09 -18.75 -4.21
CA GLU A 76 1.38 -19.69 -3.34
C GLU A 76 2.01 -21.07 -3.44
N TYR A 77 2.33 -21.68 -2.30
CA TYR A 77 2.96 -22.99 -2.25
C TYR A 77 2.79 -23.66 -0.88
N VAL A 78 2.95 -24.98 -0.84
CA VAL A 78 2.85 -25.77 0.40
C VAL A 78 4.25 -25.91 1.02
N LEU A 79 4.35 -25.66 2.33
CA LEU A 79 5.58 -25.86 3.10
C LEU A 79 5.82 -27.35 3.38
N PRO A 80 7.06 -27.77 3.72
CA PRO A 80 7.33 -29.14 4.16
C PRO A 80 6.48 -29.60 5.36
N SER A 81 5.98 -28.65 6.15
CA SER A 81 5.04 -28.90 7.25
C SER A 81 3.59 -29.21 6.81
N GLY A 82 3.30 -29.22 5.51
CA GLY A 82 1.96 -29.40 4.95
C GLY A 82 1.09 -28.14 4.99
N ARG A 83 1.56 -27.05 5.60
CA ARG A 83 0.82 -25.77 5.64
C ARG A 83 0.97 -25.01 4.34
N GLU A 84 -0.13 -24.43 3.86
CA GLU A 84 -0.11 -23.45 2.77
C GLU A 84 0.68 -22.20 3.18
N LYS A 85 1.39 -21.62 2.22
CA LYS A 85 2.06 -20.33 2.34
C LYS A 85 1.68 -19.43 1.18
N VAL A 86 1.30 -18.20 1.50
CA VAL A 86 0.96 -17.15 0.55
C VAL A 86 1.90 -15.97 0.76
N VAL A 87 2.58 -15.53 -0.31
CA VAL A 87 3.46 -14.37 -0.29
C VAL A 87 2.89 -13.28 -1.19
N HIS A 88 2.62 -12.11 -0.63
CA HIS A 88 2.17 -10.94 -1.39
C HIS A 88 3.36 -10.10 -1.85
N TYR A 89 3.40 -9.74 -3.13
CA TYR A 89 4.49 -8.94 -3.69
C TYR A 89 4.01 -7.61 -4.26
N TRP A 90 4.83 -6.58 -4.13
CA TRP A 90 4.67 -5.28 -4.79
C TRP A 90 5.92 -4.91 -5.58
N ALA A 91 5.81 -3.97 -6.52
CA ALA A 91 6.97 -3.25 -7.02
C ALA A 91 7.40 -2.22 -5.98
N ALA A 92 8.69 -2.08 -5.68
CA ALA A 92 9.18 -1.11 -4.70
C ALA A 92 10.42 -0.39 -5.23
N ARG A 93 10.34 0.94 -5.41
CA ARG A 93 11.44 1.70 -6.00
C ARG A 93 12.39 2.25 -4.95
N VAL A 94 13.68 2.02 -5.13
CA VAL A 94 14.76 2.70 -4.42
C VAL A 94 15.20 3.92 -5.24
N GLY A 95 15.06 5.12 -4.66
CA GLY A 95 15.56 6.36 -5.26
C GLY A 95 17.06 6.57 -4.98
N SER A 96 17.72 7.44 -5.74
CA SER A 96 19.17 7.70 -5.59
C SER A 96 19.58 8.08 -4.16
N LYS A 97 18.88 9.04 -3.54
CA LYS A 97 19.15 9.45 -2.15
C LYS A 97 19.10 8.29 -1.15
N GLU A 98 18.18 7.36 -1.37
CA GLU A 98 17.98 6.21 -0.50
C GLU A 98 19.01 5.12 -0.77
N TYR A 99 19.39 4.94 -2.04
CA TYR A 99 20.50 4.08 -2.44
C TYR A 99 21.81 4.52 -1.76
N ASP A 100 22.12 5.82 -1.84
CA ASP A 100 23.33 6.39 -1.25
C ASP A 100 23.30 6.31 0.29
N ARG A 101 22.13 6.52 0.91
CA ARG A 101 21.95 6.40 2.37
C ARG A 101 22.25 4.99 2.87
N ALA A 102 21.69 3.97 2.23
CA ALA A 102 21.89 2.59 2.66
C ALA A 102 23.35 2.16 2.52
N GLY A 103 24.06 2.72 1.53
CA GLY A 103 25.50 2.51 1.37
C GLY A 103 25.84 1.05 1.07
N LYS A 104 26.98 0.59 1.61
CA LYS A 104 27.42 -0.80 1.43
C LYS A 104 26.61 -1.73 2.33
N PHE A 105 25.99 -2.74 1.71
CA PHE A 105 25.30 -3.80 2.42
C PHE A 105 26.19 -4.49 3.46
N ARG A 106 25.58 -4.83 4.59
CA ARG A 106 26.19 -5.61 5.65
C ARG A 106 25.38 -6.91 5.80
N PRO A 107 26.02 -8.08 5.66
CA PRO A 107 25.36 -9.35 5.90
C PRO A 107 24.68 -9.38 7.27
N ASN A 108 23.54 -10.06 7.35
CA ASN A 108 22.79 -10.28 8.58
C ASN A 108 22.45 -11.79 8.69
N ASP A 109 21.74 -12.17 9.75
CA ASP A 109 21.45 -13.58 10.04
C ASP A 109 20.65 -14.29 8.94
N GLU A 110 19.92 -13.56 8.09
CA GLU A 110 19.11 -14.14 7.00
C GLU A 110 19.75 -13.98 5.62
N VAL A 111 20.42 -12.86 5.37
CA VAL A 111 20.93 -12.44 4.05
C VAL A 111 22.44 -12.27 4.09
N ALA A 112 23.11 -13.11 3.31
CA ALA A 112 24.56 -13.16 3.18
C ALA A 112 25.10 -12.09 2.22
N ALA A 113 24.35 -11.84 1.14
CA ALA A 113 24.72 -10.89 0.10
C ALA A 113 23.47 -10.38 -0.61
N ILE A 114 23.59 -9.20 -1.20
CA ILE A 114 22.58 -8.63 -2.09
C ILE A 114 23.20 -8.27 -3.43
N GLU A 115 22.39 -8.31 -4.48
CA GLU A 115 22.85 -8.01 -5.82
C GLU A 115 21.83 -7.20 -6.62
N TRP A 116 22.30 -6.16 -7.31
CA TRP A 116 21.52 -5.40 -8.28
C TRP A 116 21.80 -5.90 -9.69
N VAL A 117 20.79 -6.52 -10.32
CA VAL A 117 20.93 -7.14 -11.65
C VAL A 117 19.84 -6.66 -12.61
N THR A 118 20.04 -6.83 -13.92
CA THR A 118 18.97 -6.62 -14.91
C THR A 118 17.84 -7.63 -14.73
N VAL A 119 16.67 -7.35 -15.31
CA VAL A 119 15.51 -8.27 -15.26
C VAL A 119 15.88 -9.64 -15.84
N ASP A 120 16.59 -9.71 -16.97
CA ASP A 120 16.96 -10.98 -17.59
C ASP A 120 17.97 -11.76 -16.74
N GLN A 121 18.92 -11.07 -16.11
CA GLN A 121 19.83 -11.70 -15.16
C GLN A 121 19.10 -12.20 -13.91
N ALA A 122 18.12 -11.45 -13.39
CA ALA A 122 17.30 -11.89 -12.29
C ALA A 122 16.52 -13.16 -12.63
N ARG A 123 15.93 -13.22 -13.84
CA ARG A 123 15.23 -14.41 -14.35
C ARG A 123 16.12 -15.64 -14.35
N ALA A 124 17.39 -15.49 -14.74
CA ALA A 124 18.35 -16.60 -14.79
C ALA A 124 18.92 -17.02 -13.42
N ARG A 125 18.81 -16.17 -12.39
CA ARG A 125 19.46 -16.38 -11.08
C ARG A 125 18.51 -16.76 -9.97
N LEU A 126 17.24 -16.36 -10.06
CA LEU A 126 16.23 -16.73 -9.06
C LEU A 126 16.10 -18.25 -8.97
N THR A 127 16.20 -18.78 -7.75
CA THR A 127 16.16 -20.23 -7.50
C THR A 127 14.77 -20.83 -7.74
N TYR A 128 13.72 -20.03 -7.57
CA TYR A 128 12.35 -20.53 -7.62
C TYR A 128 11.54 -19.93 -8.77
N GLU A 129 10.90 -20.80 -9.56
CA GLU A 129 10.00 -20.41 -10.66
C GLU A 129 8.87 -19.47 -10.21
N ARG A 130 8.37 -19.63 -8.99
CA ARG A 130 7.35 -18.75 -8.43
C ARG A 130 7.84 -17.30 -8.27
N ASP A 131 9.11 -17.09 -7.94
CA ASP A 131 9.69 -15.74 -7.84
C ASP A 131 9.94 -15.18 -9.25
N VAL A 132 10.31 -16.04 -10.22
CA VAL A 132 10.40 -15.68 -11.64
C VAL A 132 9.04 -15.21 -12.17
N ALA A 133 7.94 -15.89 -11.83
CA ALA A 133 6.60 -15.45 -12.23
C ALA A 133 6.22 -14.07 -11.66
N ILE A 134 6.68 -13.73 -10.45
CA ILE A 134 6.52 -12.38 -9.89
C ILE A 134 7.38 -11.36 -10.64
N LEU A 135 8.63 -11.72 -10.94
CA LEU A 135 9.55 -10.89 -11.72
C LEU A 135 9.02 -10.61 -13.13
N ASP A 136 8.43 -11.60 -13.80
CA ASP A 136 7.88 -11.44 -15.15
C ASP A 136 6.69 -10.47 -15.15
N ARG A 137 5.82 -10.51 -14.13
CA ARG A 137 4.77 -9.48 -13.95
C ARG A 137 5.35 -8.07 -13.78
N PHE A 138 6.53 -7.94 -13.16
CA PHE A 138 7.24 -6.67 -13.09
C PHE A 138 7.84 -6.29 -14.46
N ALA A 139 8.42 -7.25 -15.18
CA ALA A 139 8.95 -7.07 -16.52
C ALA A 139 7.86 -6.58 -17.50
N ASP A 140 6.65 -7.14 -17.43
CA ASP A 140 5.50 -6.71 -18.23
C ASP A 140 5.16 -5.23 -17.97
N ARG A 141 5.20 -4.80 -16.70
CA ARG A 141 5.03 -3.37 -16.36
C ARG A 141 6.18 -2.51 -16.87
N VAL A 142 7.41 -2.99 -16.83
CA VAL A 142 8.56 -2.28 -17.40
C VAL A 142 8.35 -2.09 -18.91
N ALA A 143 8.02 -3.16 -19.62
CA ALA A 143 7.78 -3.14 -21.07
C ALA A 143 6.63 -2.20 -21.46
N ALA A 144 5.59 -2.10 -20.62
CA ALA A 144 4.48 -1.17 -20.83
C ALA A 144 4.79 0.29 -20.40
N GLY A 145 5.95 0.56 -19.78
CA GLY A 145 6.27 1.88 -19.21
C GLY A 145 5.51 2.21 -17.92
N GLU A 146 4.96 1.20 -17.24
CA GLU A 146 4.00 1.29 -16.14
C GLU A 146 4.58 0.92 -14.76
N HIS A 147 5.87 0.59 -14.69
CA HIS A 147 6.55 0.21 -13.45
C HIS A 147 6.74 1.37 -12.46
N ARG A 148 6.59 2.62 -12.92
CA ARG A 148 6.63 3.84 -12.10
C ARG A 148 5.22 4.27 -11.74
N THR A 149 4.82 4.02 -10.49
CA THR A 149 3.48 4.35 -10.01
C THR A 149 3.50 5.33 -8.85
N PHE A 150 2.40 6.06 -8.70
CA PHE A 150 2.02 6.74 -7.46
C PHE A 150 0.62 6.26 -7.02
N ALA A 151 0.32 6.43 -5.73
CA ALA A 151 -0.88 5.88 -5.12
C ALA A 151 -1.88 6.97 -4.71
N LEU A 152 -3.11 6.92 -5.20
CA LEU A 152 -4.23 7.64 -4.60
C LEU A 152 -4.97 6.70 -3.66
N ILE A 153 -5.02 7.06 -2.38
CA ILE A 153 -5.47 6.19 -1.30
C ILE A 153 -6.78 6.74 -0.75
N ALA A 154 -7.87 6.01 -0.95
CA ALA A 154 -9.17 6.33 -0.35
C ALA A 154 -9.24 5.65 1.02
N LEU A 155 -9.37 6.43 2.09
CA LEU A 155 -9.39 5.94 3.47
C LEU A 155 -10.75 6.27 4.11
N ARG A 156 -11.47 5.25 4.57
CA ARG A 156 -12.68 5.50 5.38
C ARG A 156 -12.25 5.86 6.80
N HIS A 157 -12.90 6.88 7.38
CA HIS A 157 -12.68 7.19 8.79
C HIS A 157 -12.92 5.96 9.69
N ALA A 158 -12.23 5.91 10.83
CA ALA A 158 -12.36 4.86 11.81
C ALA A 158 -13.70 4.93 12.56
N LYS A 159 -13.98 3.91 13.39
CA LYS A 159 -15.23 3.81 14.16
C LYS A 159 -15.49 5.07 15.00
N THR A 160 -16.68 5.62 14.86
CA THR A 160 -17.13 6.86 15.50
C THR A 160 -18.37 6.60 16.35
N VAL A 161 -18.70 7.53 17.24
CA VAL A 161 -19.98 7.53 17.98
C VAL A 161 -21.14 7.46 16.97
N PRO A 162 -22.15 6.58 17.17
CA PRO A 162 -23.35 6.55 16.35
C PRO A 162 -24.04 7.92 16.28
N GLY A 163 -24.68 8.23 15.16
CA GLY A 163 -25.34 9.53 14.98
C GLY A 163 -26.51 9.74 15.95
N SER A 164 -27.20 8.65 16.30
CA SER A 164 -28.30 8.63 17.28
C SER A 164 -27.87 8.98 18.70
N ASP A 165 -26.59 8.81 19.02
CA ASP A 165 -26.05 8.90 20.38
C ASP A 165 -25.19 10.15 20.55
N TRP A 166 -25.38 11.16 19.68
CA TRP A 166 -24.60 12.39 19.67
C TRP A 166 -25.49 13.62 19.58
N ASP A 167 -25.47 14.44 20.63
CA ASP A 167 -26.32 15.62 20.76
C ASP A 167 -25.80 16.87 20.01
N GLY A 168 -24.73 16.73 19.20
CA GLY A 168 -24.11 17.80 18.44
C GLY A 168 -24.21 17.64 16.91
N PRO A 169 -23.69 18.60 16.12
CA PRO A 169 -23.63 18.46 14.67
C PRO A 169 -22.90 17.18 14.26
N ASP A 170 -23.37 16.48 13.22
CA ASP A 170 -22.79 15.20 12.79
C ASP A 170 -21.27 15.26 12.58
N ALA A 171 -20.80 16.36 11.99
CA ALA A 171 -19.39 16.59 11.69
C ALA A 171 -18.49 16.64 12.93
N THR A 172 -19.04 16.88 14.13
CA THR A 172 -18.25 16.96 15.38
C THR A 172 -18.12 15.61 16.09
N ARG A 173 -18.76 14.55 15.59
CA ARG A 173 -18.69 13.21 16.22
C ARG A 173 -17.26 12.72 16.37
N PRO A 174 -16.83 12.34 17.59
CA PRO A 174 -15.48 11.87 17.84
C PRO A 174 -15.34 10.36 17.56
N LEU A 175 -14.08 9.91 17.42
CA LEU A 175 -13.78 8.49 17.39
C LEU A 175 -14.07 7.83 18.74
N LEU A 176 -14.63 6.63 18.70
CA LEU A 176 -14.71 5.73 19.85
C LEU A 176 -13.29 5.23 20.23
N PRO A 177 -13.10 4.66 21.44
CA PRO A 177 -11.82 4.03 21.82
C PRO A 177 -11.32 3.02 20.78
N VAL A 178 -12.18 2.14 20.28
CA VAL A 178 -11.84 1.20 19.19
C VAL A 178 -11.46 1.92 17.89
N GLY A 179 -12.12 3.04 17.59
CA GLY A 179 -11.80 3.88 16.43
C GLY A 179 -10.42 4.52 16.53
N ARG A 180 -10.00 4.93 17.74
CA ARG A 180 -8.62 5.40 17.96
C ARG A 180 -7.59 4.29 17.76
N SER A 181 -7.89 3.07 18.19
CA SER A 181 -7.05 1.90 17.91
C SER A 181 -6.97 1.59 16.41
N GLN A 182 -8.09 1.64 15.69
CA GLN A 182 -8.14 1.50 14.23
C GLN A 182 -7.33 2.60 13.51
N ALA A 183 -7.43 3.85 13.94
CA ALA A 183 -6.66 4.98 13.40
C ALA A 183 -5.15 4.77 13.58
N LYS A 184 -4.73 4.25 14.74
CA LYS A 184 -3.33 3.90 15.00
C LYS A 184 -2.88 2.73 14.12
N ALA A 185 -3.71 1.70 13.99
CA ALA A 185 -3.38 0.49 13.23
C ALA A 185 -3.27 0.74 11.73
N VAL A 186 -4.13 1.58 11.15
CA VAL A 186 -4.12 1.88 9.70
C VAL A 186 -2.95 2.76 9.27
N ALA A 187 -2.33 3.48 10.20
CA ALA A 187 -1.28 4.45 9.88
C ALA A 187 -0.03 3.81 9.25
N ALA A 188 0.40 2.65 9.73
CA ALA A 188 1.57 1.94 9.19
C ALA A 188 1.33 1.42 7.75
N PRO A 189 0.25 0.66 7.46
CA PRO A 189 -0.01 0.19 6.10
C PRO A 189 -0.19 1.32 5.10
N VAL A 190 -0.90 2.41 5.46
CA VAL A 190 -1.06 3.55 4.55
C VAL A 190 0.28 4.27 4.32
N ALA A 191 1.13 4.36 5.34
CA ALA A 191 2.47 4.95 5.19
C ALA A 191 3.39 4.13 4.27
N ALA A 192 3.17 2.81 4.13
CA ALA A 192 3.95 1.94 3.24
C ALA A 192 3.88 2.40 1.78
N PHE A 193 2.81 3.09 1.36
CA PHE A 193 2.64 3.64 0.00
C PHE A 193 3.21 5.07 -0.16
N GLY A 194 3.88 5.59 0.87
CA GLY A 194 4.66 6.83 0.83
C GLY A 194 3.89 8.11 0.48
N PRO A 195 2.71 8.38 1.08
CA PRO A 195 1.93 9.57 0.74
C PRO A 195 2.73 10.84 0.98
N LYS A 196 2.66 11.78 0.02
CA LYS A 196 3.24 13.13 0.10
C LYS A 196 2.19 14.19 0.38
N LYS A 197 0.92 13.80 0.42
CA LYS A 197 -0.20 14.64 0.84
C LYS A 197 -1.23 13.82 1.61
N ILE A 198 -1.77 14.41 2.67
CA ILE A 198 -2.98 13.93 3.32
C ILE A 198 -4.05 15.01 3.12
N VAL A 199 -5.18 14.62 2.53
CA VAL A 199 -6.40 15.43 2.44
C VAL A 199 -7.49 14.72 3.23
N SER A 200 -8.18 15.45 4.09
CA SER A 200 -9.22 14.89 4.94
C SER A 200 -10.50 15.71 4.81
N SER A 201 -11.64 15.06 4.95
CA SER A 201 -12.88 15.75 5.30
C SER A 201 -12.68 16.58 6.58
N THR A 202 -13.39 17.70 6.70
CA THR A 202 -13.38 18.57 7.90
C THR A 202 -13.96 17.90 9.16
N ALA A 203 -14.73 16.82 9.03
CA ALA A 203 -15.31 16.11 10.17
C ALA A 203 -14.26 15.61 11.18
N ALA A 204 -14.56 15.76 12.48
CA ALA A 204 -13.66 15.42 13.59
C ALA A 204 -13.15 13.97 13.52
N ARG A 205 -14.04 13.01 13.26
CA ARG A 205 -13.68 11.60 13.03
C ARG A 205 -12.68 11.36 11.90
N CYS A 206 -12.77 12.10 10.79
CA CYS A 206 -11.84 11.96 9.67
C CYS A 206 -10.47 12.52 10.04
N LEU A 207 -10.42 13.70 10.68
CA LEU A 207 -9.18 14.33 11.15
C LEU A 207 -8.45 13.44 12.17
N ALA A 208 -9.17 12.95 13.18
CA ALA A 208 -8.62 12.04 14.19
C ALA A 208 -8.16 10.70 13.59
N THR A 209 -8.77 10.24 12.49
CA THR A 209 -8.34 9.00 11.81
C THR A 209 -6.97 9.17 11.15
N VAL A 210 -6.70 10.32 10.53
CA VAL A 210 -5.43 10.57 9.83
C VAL A 210 -4.32 11.12 10.70
N GLU A 211 -4.61 11.53 11.94
CA GLU A 211 -3.63 12.11 12.85
C GLU A 211 -2.44 11.17 13.12
N PRO A 212 -2.61 9.87 13.45
CA PRO A 212 -1.47 8.95 13.64
C PRO A 212 -0.63 8.78 12.37
N LEU A 213 -1.26 8.78 11.20
CA LEU A 213 -0.56 8.74 9.91
C LEU A 213 0.26 10.01 9.66
N SER A 214 -0.32 11.18 9.92
CA SER A 214 0.35 12.48 9.81
C SER A 214 1.58 12.54 10.71
N ALA A 215 1.45 12.13 11.97
CA ALA A 215 2.56 12.06 12.91
C ALA A 215 3.68 11.11 12.43
N ARG A 216 3.31 9.91 11.95
CA ARG A 216 4.26 8.91 11.45
C ARG A 216 5.03 9.38 10.21
N THR A 217 4.33 9.99 9.27
CA THR A 217 4.89 10.39 7.96
C THR A 217 5.48 11.80 7.96
N LYS A 218 5.19 12.59 9.00
CA LYS A 218 5.48 14.04 9.09
C LYS A 218 4.86 14.84 7.93
N VAL A 219 3.77 14.35 7.36
CA VAL A 219 3.03 15.00 6.28
C VAL A 219 1.83 15.72 6.84
N GLY A 220 1.76 17.04 6.67
CA GLY A 220 0.65 17.84 7.15
C GLY A 220 -0.69 17.50 6.49
N VAL A 221 -1.76 17.56 7.29
CA VAL A 221 -3.15 17.34 6.86
C VAL A 221 -3.73 18.63 6.30
N SER A 222 -4.34 18.57 5.12
CA SER A 222 -5.25 19.63 4.67
C SER A 222 -6.68 19.14 4.77
N SER A 223 -7.49 19.86 5.54
CA SER A 223 -8.93 19.62 5.59
C SER A 223 -9.63 20.36 4.44
N THR A 224 -10.72 19.79 3.92
CA THR A 224 -11.63 20.47 2.99
C THR A 224 -13.06 19.95 3.17
N THR A 225 -14.04 20.82 2.93
CA THR A 225 -15.46 20.46 2.84
C THR A 225 -15.78 19.69 1.56
N ASP A 226 -14.95 19.78 0.52
CA ASP A 226 -15.21 19.20 -0.81
C ASP A 226 -15.25 17.67 -0.85
N ILE A 227 -14.81 17.01 0.22
CA ILE A 227 -14.92 15.56 0.42
C ILE A 227 -15.61 15.24 1.75
N SER A 228 -16.39 16.17 2.31
CA SER A 228 -17.21 15.96 3.49
C SER A 228 -18.56 15.37 3.13
N GLN A 229 -19.15 14.59 4.04
CA GLN A 229 -20.47 14.00 3.83
C GLN A 229 -21.56 15.07 3.70
N ASP A 230 -21.59 16.06 4.61
CA ASP A 230 -22.63 17.11 4.60
C ASP A 230 -22.64 17.96 3.32
N ALA A 231 -21.47 18.21 2.72
CA ALA A 231 -21.39 18.89 1.42
C ALA A 231 -21.82 17.97 0.28
N HIS A 232 -21.44 16.70 0.32
CA HIS A 232 -21.80 15.71 -0.68
C HIS A 232 -23.31 15.47 -0.72
N ASP A 233 -23.95 15.29 0.44
CA ASP A 233 -25.39 15.02 0.55
C ASP A 233 -26.24 16.21 0.07
N ARG A 234 -25.69 17.43 0.12
CA ARG A 234 -26.33 18.67 -0.42
C ARG A 234 -25.93 19.00 -1.87
N GLY A 235 -25.11 18.17 -2.51
CA GLY A 235 -24.60 18.44 -3.87
C GLY A 235 -23.62 19.61 -3.98
N ALA A 236 -23.04 20.06 -2.85
CA ALA A 236 -22.11 21.19 -2.77
C ALA A 236 -20.63 20.77 -2.74
N ALA A 237 -20.34 19.46 -2.73
CA ALA A 237 -18.97 18.93 -2.70
C ALA A 237 -18.30 18.95 -4.09
N ASP A 238 -17.06 19.45 -4.16
CA ASP A 238 -16.21 19.34 -5.36
C ASP A 238 -15.23 18.15 -5.28
N VAL A 239 -15.77 16.93 -5.23
CA VAL A 239 -14.96 15.70 -5.20
C VAL A 239 -14.07 15.60 -6.44
N LYS A 240 -14.61 15.99 -7.61
CA LYS A 240 -13.91 15.95 -8.90
C LYS A 240 -12.67 16.84 -8.87
N GLY A 241 -12.78 18.10 -8.44
CA GLY A 241 -11.67 19.03 -8.38
C GLY A 241 -10.58 18.58 -7.41
N VAL A 242 -10.95 18.03 -6.25
CA VAL A 242 -9.99 17.44 -5.30
C VAL A 242 -9.20 16.31 -5.95
N VAL A 243 -9.88 15.36 -6.60
CA VAL A 243 -9.26 14.20 -7.26
C VAL A 243 -8.37 14.63 -8.43
N GLN A 244 -8.88 15.47 -9.34
CA GLN A 244 -8.12 15.97 -10.49
C GLN A 244 -6.84 16.69 -10.06
N LYS A 245 -6.92 17.51 -9.00
CA LYS A 245 -5.76 18.17 -8.42
C LYS A 245 -4.75 17.17 -7.87
N ARG A 246 -5.17 16.01 -7.34
CA ARG A 246 -4.23 14.98 -6.88
C ARG A 246 -3.57 14.25 -8.03
N ILE A 247 -4.33 13.85 -9.06
CA ILE A 247 -3.81 13.20 -10.27
C ILE A 247 -2.75 14.09 -10.94
N ALA A 248 -3.07 15.38 -11.18
CA ALA A 248 -2.17 16.33 -11.80
C ALA A 248 -0.86 16.57 -11.02
N LYS A 249 -0.83 16.27 -9.72
CA LYS A 249 0.40 16.37 -8.91
C LYS A 249 1.29 15.14 -9.03
N ALA A 250 0.78 14.02 -9.56
CA ALA A 250 1.52 12.76 -9.78
C ALA A 250 2.35 12.32 -8.56
N LYS A 251 1.76 12.45 -7.36
CA LYS A 251 2.38 12.10 -6.08
C LYS A 251 1.38 11.35 -5.23
N SER A 252 1.84 10.35 -4.50
CA SER A 252 0.98 9.55 -3.64
C SER A 252 0.24 10.45 -2.63
N ALA A 253 -1.05 10.23 -2.44
CA ALA A 253 -1.89 11.05 -1.58
C ALA A 253 -3.00 10.23 -0.92
N VAL A 254 -3.36 10.60 0.30
CA VAL A 254 -4.51 10.06 1.03
C VAL A 254 -5.69 11.01 0.93
N LEU A 255 -6.87 10.45 0.71
CA LEU A 255 -8.18 11.10 0.75
C LEU A 255 -9.01 10.40 1.84
N CYS A 256 -9.04 10.98 3.04
CA CYS A 256 -9.85 10.44 4.14
C CYS A 256 -11.25 11.03 4.13
N SER A 257 -12.27 10.16 4.03
CA SER A 257 -13.66 10.57 3.87
C SER A 257 -14.64 9.54 4.46
N HIS A 258 -15.89 9.57 4.01
CA HIS A 258 -17.06 8.89 4.57
C HIS A 258 -17.58 7.82 3.63
N GLY A 259 -18.31 6.85 4.18
CA GLY A 259 -18.91 5.75 3.41
C GLY A 259 -19.65 6.21 2.14
N PRO A 260 -20.54 7.22 2.21
CA PRO A 260 -21.28 7.71 1.03
C PRO A 260 -20.41 8.44 -0.02
N VAL A 261 -19.28 9.01 0.39
CA VAL A 261 -18.43 9.87 -0.48
C VAL A 261 -17.33 9.06 -1.16
N LEU A 262 -16.86 7.99 -0.53
CA LEU A 262 -15.79 7.14 -1.07
C LEU A 262 -16.10 6.53 -2.45
N PRO A 263 -17.32 6.04 -2.74
CA PRO A 263 -17.67 5.60 -4.09
C PRO A 263 -17.45 6.67 -5.15
N ASP A 264 -17.80 7.94 -4.87
CA ASP A 264 -17.57 9.04 -5.82
C ASP A 264 -16.07 9.31 -5.96
N ILE A 265 -15.30 9.37 -4.87
CA ILE A 265 -13.83 9.50 -4.94
C ILE A 265 -13.21 8.42 -5.85
N ILE A 266 -13.57 7.15 -5.65
CA ILE A 266 -13.08 6.02 -6.44
C ILE A 266 -13.50 6.15 -7.91
N ALA A 267 -14.77 6.48 -8.17
CA ALA A 267 -15.29 6.65 -9.52
C ALA A 267 -14.62 7.80 -10.27
N ARG A 268 -14.33 8.93 -9.59
CA ARG A 268 -13.61 10.06 -10.19
C ARG A 268 -12.16 9.72 -10.51
N ILE A 269 -11.47 8.98 -9.64
CA ILE A 269 -10.10 8.52 -9.93
C ILE A 269 -10.13 7.63 -11.16
N ALA A 270 -11.00 6.61 -11.15
CA ALA A 270 -11.10 5.65 -12.25
C ALA A 270 -11.48 6.34 -13.58
N SER A 271 -12.45 7.25 -13.56
CA SER A 271 -12.87 7.97 -14.78
C SER A 271 -11.78 8.88 -15.33
N ALA A 272 -10.99 9.50 -14.46
CA ALA A 272 -9.89 10.39 -14.86
C ALA A 272 -8.62 9.65 -15.27
N THR A 273 -8.55 8.34 -15.01
CA THR A 273 -7.37 7.49 -15.29
C THR A 273 -7.71 6.23 -16.07
N ALA A 274 -8.89 6.21 -16.70
CA ALA A 274 -9.41 5.06 -17.42
C ALA A 274 -8.52 4.75 -18.64
N ASP A 275 -8.21 3.47 -18.81
CA ASP A 275 -7.67 2.92 -20.04
C ASP A 275 -8.70 1.91 -20.56
N ASP A 276 -9.21 2.10 -21.78
CA ASP A 276 -10.23 1.25 -22.40
C ASP A 276 -9.84 -0.24 -22.42
N ARG A 277 -8.54 -0.54 -22.29
CA ARG A 277 -7.99 -1.90 -22.27
C ARG A 277 -8.07 -2.58 -20.91
N ARG A 278 -8.31 -1.86 -19.80
CA ARG A 278 -8.30 -2.41 -18.44
C ARG A 278 -9.54 -2.01 -17.66
N ARG A 279 -10.40 -2.99 -17.37
CA ARG A 279 -11.55 -2.82 -16.48
C ARG A 279 -11.21 -3.40 -15.11
N PHE A 280 -11.25 -2.55 -14.08
CA PHE A 280 -11.08 -2.97 -12.69
C PHE A 280 -12.44 -3.16 -12.02
N ASP A 281 -12.59 -4.21 -11.22
CA ASP A 281 -13.75 -4.33 -10.32
C ASP A 281 -13.57 -3.39 -9.13
N LEU A 282 -14.22 -2.23 -9.19
CA LEU A 282 -14.12 -1.19 -8.17
C LEU A 282 -15.09 -1.41 -7.00
N ARG A 283 -15.94 -2.44 -7.02
CA ARG A 283 -16.99 -2.64 -5.99
C ARG A 283 -16.38 -2.74 -4.59
N ARG A 284 -15.31 -3.54 -4.44
CA ARG A 284 -14.62 -3.70 -3.14
C ARG A 284 -13.96 -2.40 -2.68
N ALA A 285 -13.33 -1.66 -3.60
CA ALA A 285 -12.69 -0.38 -3.30
C ALA A 285 -13.69 0.73 -2.93
N ALA A 286 -14.92 0.65 -3.42
CA ALA A 286 -16.00 1.58 -3.10
C ALA A 286 -16.75 1.23 -1.81
N MET A 287 -16.74 -0.03 -1.37
CA MET A 287 -17.48 -0.53 -0.19
C MET A 287 -16.56 -0.77 1.02
N LEU A 288 -15.75 0.23 1.37
CA LEU A 288 -14.82 0.15 2.50
C LEU A 288 -15.54 0.12 3.85
N SER A 289 -15.13 -0.75 4.78
CA SER A 289 -15.57 -0.68 6.18
C SER A 289 -14.85 0.43 6.92
N VAL A 290 -15.30 0.78 8.13
CA VAL A 290 -14.64 1.84 8.92
C VAL A 290 -13.18 1.48 9.20
N GLY A 291 -12.27 2.42 8.94
CA GLY A 291 -10.83 2.20 9.08
C GLY A 291 -10.18 1.36 7.97
N ASP A 292 -10.94 0.90 6.96
CA ASP A 292 -10.38 0.26 5.76
C ASP A 292 -9.91 1.32 4.74
N PHE A 293 -9.03 0.91 3.83
CA PHE A 293 -8.59 1.76 2.73
C PHE A 293 -8.45 1.01 1.41
N ALA A 294 -8.61 1.73 0.31
CA ALA A 294 -8.28 1.29 -1.03
C ALA A 294 -7.10 2.07 -1.58
N VAL A 295 -6.25 1.41 -2.37
CA VAL A 295 -5.10 2.04 -3.05
C VAL A 295 -5.28 1.89 -4.54
N LEU A 296 -5.25 3.01 -5.25
CA LEU A 296 -5.36 3.11 -6.69
C LEU A 296 -3.99 3.53 -7.24
N HIS A 297 -3.33 2.61 -7.93
CA HIS A 297 -1.98 2.81 -8.47
C HIS A 297 -2.06 3.36 -9.87
N ILE A 298 -1.44 4.52 -10.07
CA ILE A 298 -1.48 5.23 -11.33
C ILE A 298 -0.05 5.31 -11.90
N ALA A 299 0.12 4.89 -13.14
CA ALA A 299 1.34 5.06 -13.92
C ALA A 299 1.11 6.14 -14.99
N GLY A 300 1.82 7.27 -14.88
CA GLY A 300 1.51 8.45 -15.70
C GLY A 300 0.08 8.91 -15.44
N GLU A 301 -0.81 8.69 -16.40
CA GLU A 301 -2.25 9.01 -16.31
C GLU A 301 -3.14 7.76 -16.25
N LYS A 302 -2.56 6.56 -16.22
CA LYS A 302 -3.31 5.30 -16.33
C LYS A 302 -3.45 4.60 -14.98
N LEU A 303 -4.65 4.16 -14.64
CA LEU A 303 -4.87 3.25 -13.53
C LEU A 303 -4.32 1.86 -13.91
N VAL A 304 -3.37 1.34 -13.13
CA VAL A 304 -2.71 0.06 -13.42
C VAL A 304 -3.00 -1.03 -12.40
N ALA A 305 -3.45 -0.66 -11.20
CA ALA A 305 -3.90 -1.62 -10.19
C ALA A 305 -4.79 -0.95 -9.14
N VAL A 306 -5.65 -1.77 -8.52
CA VAL A 306 -6.46 -1.39 -7.37
C VAL A 306 -6.33 -2.49 -6.31
N GLU A 307 -6.06 -2.10 -5.06
CA GLU A 307 -6.04 -3.02 -3.91
C GLU A 307 -6.91 -2.46 -2.77
N THR A 308 -7.41 -3.34 -1.92
CA THR A 308 -8.24 -2.98 -0.76
C THR A 308 -7.73 -3.71 0.46
N HIS A 309 -7.57 -2.96 1.55
CA HIS A 309 -6.99 -3.43 2.79
C HIS A 309 -7.94 -3.20 3.95
N ARG A 310 -8.14 -4.27 4.72
CA ARG A 310 -8.94 -4.21 5.94
C ARG A 310 -8.09 -3.74 7.11
N ASN A 311 -8.72 -3.02 8.04
CA ASN A 311 -8.09 -2.71 9.30
C ASN A 311 -7.81 -4.00 10.10
N THR A 312 -6.64 -4.08 10.75
CA THR A 312 -6.29 -5.22 11.59
C THR A 312 -7.01 -5.20 12.95
N VAL A 313 -7.55 -4.04 13.34
CA VAL A 313 -8.42 -3.89 14.51
C VAL A 313 -9.89 -4.03 14.07
N PRO A 314 -10.60 -5.08 14.52
CA PRO A 314 -11.99 -5.30 14.14
C PRO A 314 -12.91 -4.17 14.61
N ALA A 315 -14.04 -4.03 13.91
CA ALA A 315 -15.00 -2.93 14.06
C ALA A 315 -16.07 -3.14 15.14
#